data_AF-A0A660UQK4-F1
#
_entry.id   AF-A0A660UQK4-F1
#
_cell.length_a   1.000
_cell.length_b   1.000
_cell.length_c   1.000
_cell.angle_alpha   90.00
_cell.angle_beta   90.00
_cell.angle_gamma   90.00
#
_symmetry.space_group_name_H-M   'P 1'
#
loop_
_entity.id
_entity.type
_entity.pdbx_description
1 polymer ?
#
loop_
_entity_poly.entity_id
_entity_poly.type
_entity_poly.pdbx_seq_one_letter_code
_entity_poly.pdbx_strand_id
1 'polypeptide(L)'
;KIFVWGWVPGIYVQAGRLSPTIKPFTSEMHVKSPDKLAEYVSELLEDLKADPPRFIVDTHKRHYPWNRPPLELWPATPKGLLPNNLQMIASYEAQYKKMLAEKINEDEAMRFETMKPFRDFVMNNYKPANKIGQFMVFKLDAK
;
A
#
# COMPACT_ATOMS: atom_id res chain seq x y z
N LYS A 1 7.44 4.75 20.39
CA LYS A 1 6.19 4.94 19.64
C LYS A 1 6.56 5.55 18.32
N ILE A 2 6.32 4.80 17.26
CA ILE A 2 6.93 4.98 15.94
C ILE A 2 5.85 5.35 14.92
N PHE A 3 6.22 6.09 13.86
CA PHE A 3 5.22 6.83 13.10
C PHE A 3 5.32 6.76 11.56
N VAL A 4 6.19 5.95 10.92
CA VAL A 4 6.23 5.80 9.44
C VAL A 4 6.61 4.39 8.93
N TRP A 5 5.95 3.94 7.87
CA TRP A 5 6.35 2.81 7.02
C TRP A 5 6.53 3.31 5.56
N GLY A 6 7.71 3.09 4.93
CA GLY A 6 8.08 3.61 3.59
C GLY A 6 9.10 4.78 3.55
N TRP A 7 9.84 4.96 2.44
CA TRP A 7 10.97 5.93 2.30
C TRP A 7 10.64 7.19 1.47
N VAL A 8 10.61 8.37 2.10
CA VAL A 8 10.56 9.70 1.44
C VAL A 8 11.39 10.73 2.23
N PRO A 9 12.24 11.55 1.56
CA PRO A 9 12.94 12.66 2.20
C PRO A 9 11.96 13.66 2.86
N GLY A 10 12.17 13.98 4.13
CA GLY A 10 11.36 14.96 4.89
C GLY A 10 10.23 14.37 5.76
N ILE A 11 9.64 13.23 5.38
CA ILE A 11 8.58 12.59 6.20
C ILE A 11 9.17 11.96 7.46
N TYR A 12 10.34 11.33 7.38
CA TYR A 12 11.04 10.82 8.56
C TYR A 12 11.40 11.91 9.58
N VAL A 13 11.69 13.12 9.10
CA VAL A 13 12.00 14.28 9.96
C VAL A 13 10.73 14.78 10.65
N GLN A 14 9.60 14.85 9.93
CA GLN A 14 8.31 15.24 10.52
C GLN A 14 7.71 14.17 11.45
N ALA A 15 8.01 12.90 11.21
CA ALA A 15 7.46 11.78 11.98
C ALA A 15 8.34 11.32 13.15
N GLY A 16 9.62 11.66 13.17
CA GLY A 16 10.45 11.63 14.37
C GLY A 16 10.94 10.28 14.90
N ARG A 17 11.09 9.19 14.09
CA ARG A 17 11.92 7.96 14.31
C ARG A 17 11.58 6.83 13.31
N LEU A 18 12.44 5.79 13.24
CA LEU A 18 12.44 4.60 12.35
C LEU A 18 11.28 3.62 12.63
N SER A 19 10.80 2.92 11.57
CA SER A 19 9.59 2.06 11.39
C SER A 19 9.20 1.06 12.50
N PRO A 20 7.88 0.81 12.76
CA PRO A 20 7.42 0.01 13.90
C PRO A 20 7.58 -1.49 13.67
N THR A 21 7.89 -1.87 12.44
CA THR A 21 7.96 -3.25 11.98
C THR A 21 9.43 -3.61 11.81
N ILE A 22 9.77 -4.87 12.03
CA ILE A 22 11.14 -5.38 11.75
C ILE A 22 11.46 -5.23 10.25
N LYS A 23 10.43 -5.20 9.39
CA LYS A 23 10.52 -5.12 7.93
C LYS A 23 9.96 -3.77 7.43
N PRO A 24 10.75 -2.68 7.46
CA PRO A 24 10.29 -1.29 7.34
C PRO A 24 9.81 -0.88 5.94
N PHE A 25 10.05 -1.73 4.93
CA PHE A 25 9.65 -1.52 3.54
C PHE A 25 9.49 -2.85 2.81
N THR A 26 8.72 -2.83 1.73
CA THR A 26 8.44 -3.97 0.88
C THR A 26 9.05 -3.77 -0.51
N SER A 27 10.33 -4.06 -0.69
CA SER A 27 11.00 -3.96 -2.01
C SER A 27 10.75 -5.16 -2.92
N GLU A 28 10.29 -6.28 -2.38
CA GLU A 28 10.24 -7.59 -3.07
C GLU A 28 8.83 -8.07 -3.42
N MET A 29 7.79 -7.22 -3.28
CA MET A 29 6.40 -7.67 -3.43
C MET A 29 6.12 -8.32 -4.78
N HIS A 30 6.72 -7.80 -5.85
CA HIS A 30 6.56 -8.30 -7.22
C HIS A 30 7.42 -9.53 -7.55
N VAL A 31 8.25 -9.98 -6.61
CA VAL A 31 9.15 -11.14 -6.78
C VAL A 31 8.69 -12.32 -5.92
N LYS A 32 8.06 -12.07 -4.77
CA LYS A 32 7.48 -13.13 -3.94
C LYS A 32 6.33 -13.82 -4.65
N SER A 33 6.12 -15.11 -4.36
CA SER A 33 4.87 -15.78 -4.72
C SER A 33 3.70 -15.14 -3.96
N PRO A 34 2.45 -15.25 -4.46
CA PRO A 34 1.28 -14.75 -3.74
C PRO A 34 1.20 -15.25 -2.30
N ASP A 35 1.44 -16.54 -2.06
CA ASP A 35 1.39 -17.13 -0.71
C ASP A 35 2.43 -16.52 0.24
N LYS A 36 3.67 -16.32 -0.24
CA LYS A 36 4.73 -15.69 0.55
C LYS A 36 4.49 -14.21 0.78
N LEU A 37 3.83 -13.54 -0.16
CA LEU A 37 3.38 -12.17 0.04
C LEU A 37 2.26 -12.12 1.09
N ALA A 38 1.35 -13.10 1.11
CA ALA A 38 0.24 -13.17 2.06
C ALA A 38 0.75 -13.35 3.49
N GLU A 39 1.68 -14.28 3.72
CA GLU A 39 2.37 -14.46 5.01
C GLU A 39 2.99 -13.13 5.47
N TYR A 40 3.75 -12.47 4.57
CA TYR A 40 4.40 -11.20 4.88
C TYR A 40 3.39 -10.09 5.23
N VAL A 41 2.31 -9.96 4.45
CA VAL A 41 1.26 -8.96 4.69
C VAL A 41 0.57 -9.21 6.03
N SER A 42 0.34 -10.48 6.39
CA SER A 42 -0.25 -10.85 7.69
C SER A 42 0.65 -10.40 8.84
N GLU A 43 1.94 -10.78 8.82
CA GLU A 43 2.92 -10.36 9.84
C GLU A 43 3.00 -8.84 9.95
N LEU A 44 3.07 -8.15 8.80
CA LEU A 44 3.12 -6.70 8.76
C LEU A 44 1.88 -6.05 9.40
N LEU A 45 0.70 -6.59 9.10
CA LEU A 45 -0.55 -6.07 9.63
C LEU A 45 -0.70 -6.31 11.14
N GLU A 46 -0.14 -7.39 11.67
CA GLU A 46 -0.11 -7.63 13.12
C GLU A 46 0.66 -6.52 13.83
N ASP A 47 1.87 -6.20 13.36
CA ASP A 47 2.70 -5.11 13.90
C ASP A 47 1.98 -3.76 13.77
N LEU A 48 1.41 -3.46 12.60
CA LEU A 48 0.73 -2.19 12.33
C LEU A 48 -0.57 -2.02 13.13
N LYS A 49 -1.28 -3.11 13.45
CA LYS A 49 -2.46 -3.07 14.31
C LYS A 49 -2.09 -2.88 15.77
N ALA A 50 -0.94 -3.42 16.21
CA ALA A 50 -0.47 -3.32 17.59
C ALA A 50 0.04 -1.91 17.95
N ASP A 51 0.82 -1.27 17.06
CA ASP A 51 1.27 0.13 17.22
C ASP A 51 1.15 0.88 15.88
N PRO A 52 -0.07 1.38 15.55
CA PRO A 52 -0.31 2.04 14.27
C PRO A 52 0.57 3.27 14.06
N PRO A 53 1.37 3.35 12.97
CA PRO A 53 2.18 4.52 12.72
C PRO A 53 1.30 5.73 12.39
N ARG A 54 1.74 6.94 12.74
CA ARG A 54 1.01 8.19 12.44
C ARG A 54 0.95 8.48 10.96
N PHE A 55 1.91 7.99 10.19
CA PHE A 55 1.96 8.12 8.76
C PHE A 55 2.27 6.77 8.09
N ILE A 56 1.71 6.54 6.91
CA ILE A 56 2.09 5.44 6.02
C ILE A 56 2.43 6.07 4.67
N VAL A 57 3.50 5.62 4.05
CA VAL A 57 3.95 6.12 2.75
C VAL A 57 3.86 4.99 1.73
N ASP A 58 3.01 5.18 0.74
CA ASP A 58 2.99 4.36 -0.47
C ASP A 58 3.80 5.05 -1.57
N THR A 59 4.73 4.32 -2.17
CA THR A 59 5.65 4.89 -3.15
C THR A 59 5.07 5.00 -4.55
N HIS A 60 3.97 4.29 -4.87
CA HIS A 60 3.41 4.09 -6.22
C HIS A 60 4.49 3.85 -7.31
N LYS A 61 5.62 3.27 -6.94
CA LYS A 61 6.74 3.03 -7.87
C LYS A 61 6.42 1.82 -8.74
N ARG A 62 6.57 1.97 -10.06
CA ARG A 62 6.53 0.82 -10.98
C ARG A 62 7.72 -0.09 -10.73
N HIS A 63 7.49 -1.39 -10.70
CA HIS A 63 8.58 -2.36 -10.55
C HIS A 63 9.53 -2.28 -11.75
N TYR A 64 10.84 -2.17 -11.52
CA TYR A 64 11.83 -2.26 -12.59
C TYR A 64 11.73 -3.65 -13.25
N PRO A 65 11.70 -3.78 -14.59
CA PRO A 65 12.04 -2.80 -15.63
C PRO A 65 10.83 -1.99 -16.17
N TRP A 66 10.01 -1.44 -15.26
CA TRP A 66 8.85 -0.57 -15.53
C TRP A 66 7.68 -1.27 -16.24
N ASN A 67 7.59 -2.59 -16.14
CA ASN A 67 6.54 -3.39 -16.76
C ASN A 67 5.34 -3.65 -15.83
N ARG A 68 5.51 -3.57 -14.49
CA ARG A 68 4.44 -3.81 -13.53
C ARG A 68 4.03 -2.53 -12.80
N PRO A 69 2.72 -2.25 -12.67
CA PRO A 69 2.23 -1.14 -11.89
C PRO A 69 2.46 -1.37 -10.39
N PRO A 70 2.36 -0.33 -9.54
CA PRO A 70 2.45 -0.51 -8.10
C PRO A 70 1.28 -1.32 -7.55
N LEU A 71 1.53 -2.10 -6.50
CA LEU A 71 0.50 -2.70 -5.65
C LEU A 71 0.03 -1.66 -4.62
N GLU A 72 -0.70 -0.66 -5.10
CA GLU A 72 -1.07 0.52 -4.31
C GLU A 72 -1.93 0.19 -3.07
N LEU A 73 -1.75 0.99 -2.01
CA LEU A 73 -2.48 0.91 -0.74
C LEU A 73 -3.82 1.65 -0.78
N TRP A 74 -4.01 2.53 -1.77
CA TRP A 74 -5.25 3.24 -2.01
C TRP A 74 -5.54 3.31 -3.51
N PRO A 75 -6.70 2.81 -3.97
CA PRO A 75 -7.07 2.82 -5.38
C PRO A 75 -6.96 4.20 -6.02
N ALA A 76 -6.29 4.29 -7.17
CA ALA A 76 -6.11 5.53 -7.91
C ALA A 76 -6.46 5.42 -9.40
N THR A 77 -6.93 6.53 -9.96
CA THR A 77 -7.11 6.74 -11.40
C THR A 77 -6.24 7.90 -11.87
N PRO A 78 -6.13 8.16 -13.19
CA PRO A 78 -5.50 9.38 -13.69
C PRO A 78 -6.10 10.67 -13.12
N LYS A 79 -7.34 10.65 -12.63
CA LYS A 79 -8.03 11.79 -12.01
C LYS A 79 -7.70 11.96 -10.51
N GLY A 80 -6.98 11.02 -9.90
CA GLY A 80 -6.63 11.04 -8.49
C GLY A 80 -7.09 9.78 -7.74
N LEU A 81 -6.96 9.81 -6.42
CA LEU A 81 -7.43 8.75 -5.53
C LEU A 81 -8.95 8.58 -5.66
N LEU A 82 -9.42 7.34 -5.61
CA LEU A 82 -10.84 7.08 -5.47
C LEU A 82 -11.33 7.53 -4.08
N PRO A 83 -12.56 8.05 -3.98
CA PRO A 83 -13.19 8.26 -2.67
C PRO A 83 -13.31 6.93 -1.93
N ASN A 84 -13.30 6.97 -0.59
CA ASN A 84 -13.49 5.79 0.25
C ASN A 84 -14.97 5.34 0.23
N ASN A 85 -15.40 4.82 -0.92
CA ASN A 85 -16.73 4.29 -1.18
C ASN A 85 -16.57 2.81 -1.55
N LEU A 86 -17.16 1.94 -0.73
CA LEU A 86 -17.02 0.48 -0.85
C LEU A 86 -17.39 -0.04 -2.25
N GLN A 87 -18.46 0.47 -2.85
CA GLN A 87 -18.92 0.02 -4.15
C GLN A 87 -17.95 0.42 -5.27
N MET A 88 -17.46 1.66 -5.24
CA MET A 88 -16.49 2.15 -6.21
C MET A 88 -15.15 1.43 -6.08
N ILE A 89 -14.69 1.22 -4.85
CA ILE A 89 -13.45 0.49 -4.56
C ILE A 89 -13.56 -0.95 -5.05
N ALA A 90 -14.62 -1.68 -4.69
CA ALA A 90 -14.80 -3.07 -5.12
C ALA A 90 -14.88 -3.19 -6.66
N SER A 91 -15.56 -2.25 -7.31
CA SER A 91 -15.64 -2.21 -8.78
C SER A 91 -14.27 -1.96 -9.41
N TYR A 92 -13.48 -1.04 -8.84
CA TYR A 92 -12.12 -0.79 -9.26
C TYR A 92 -11.24 -2.03 -9.07
N GLU A 93 -11.23 -2.62 -7.88
CA GLU A 93 -10.40 -3.78 -7.55
C GLU A 93 -10.68 -4.95 -8.48
N ALA A 94 -11.95 -5.25 -8.77
CA ALA A 94 -12.33 -6.31 -9.69
C ALA A 94 -11.83 -6.06 -11.12
N GLN A 95 -12.00 -4.83 -11.64
CA GLN A 95 -11.53 -4.46 -12.98
C GLN A 95 -10.00 -4.46 -13.06
N TYR A 96 -9.35 -3.96 -12.02
CA TYR A 96 -7.89 -3.84 -11.97
C TYR A 96 -7.24 -5.23 -11.90
N LYS A 97 -7.76 -6.12 -11.04
CA LYS A 97 -7.31 -7.52 -10.96
C LYS A 97 -7.44 -8.22 -12.31
N LYS A 98 -8.59 -8.08 -12.98
CA LYS A 98 -8.80 -8.65 -14.31
C LYS A 98 -7.79 -8.12 -15.32
N MET A 99 -7.56 -6.80 -15.33
CA MET A 99 -6.57 -6.16 -16.20
C MET A 99 -5.14 -6.68 -15.94
N LEU A 100 -4.75 -6.89 -14.67
CA LEU A 100 -3.45 -7.45 -14.32
C LEU A 100 -3.27 -8.88 -14.84
N ALA A 101 -4.30 -9.72 -14.71
CA ALA A 101 -4.27 -11.08 -15.22
C ALA A 101 -4.10 -11.12 -16.75
N GLU A 102 -4.83 -10.25 -17.46
CA GLU A 102 -4.81 -10.17 -18.93
C GLU A 102 -3.53 -9.55 -19.48
N LYS A 103 -3.00 -8.51 -18.85
CA LYS A 103 -1.89 -7.70 -19.40
C LYS A 103 -0.51 -8.05 -18.84
N ILE A 104 -0.44 -8.73 -17.70
CA ILE A 104 0.82 -9.04 -17.02
C ILE A 104 0.94 -10.54 -16.79
N ASN A 105 0.15 -11.07 -15.85
CA ASN A 105 -0.02 -12.49 -15.56
C ASN A 105 -0.96 -12.69 -14.36
N GLU A 106 -1.39 -13.93 -14.16
CA GLU A 106 -2.24 -14.33 -13.02
C GLU A 106 -1.57 -14.08 -11.66
N ASP A 107 -0.27 -14.34 -11.54
CA ASP A 107 0.50 -14.09 -10.32
C ASP A 107 0.38 -12.64 -9.83
N GLU A 108 0.47 -11.68 -10.74
CA GLU A 108 0.40 -10.25 -10.39
C GLU A 108 -1.01 -9.86 -9.94
N ALA A 109 -2.04 -10.43 -10.58
CA ALA A 109 -3.42 -10.27 -10.15
C ALA A 109 -3.63 -10.86 -8.74
N MET A 110 -3.00 -11.99 -8.44
CA MET A 110 -3.06 -12.62 -7.12
C MET A 110 -2.27 -11.85 -6.07
N ARG A 111 -1.11 -11.27 -6.41
CA ARG A 111 -0.38 -10.36 -5.51
C ARG A 111 -1.20 -9.11 -5.20
N PHE A 112 -1.88 -8.54 -6.20
CA PHE A 112 -2.79 -7.41 -5.99
C PHE A 112 -3.92 -7.77 -5.04
N GLU A 113 -4.57 -8.93 -5.23
CA GLU A 113 -5.58 -9.46 -4.29
C GLU A 113 -5.01 -9.64 -2.89
N THR A 114 -3.81 -10.21 -2.77
CA THR A 114 -3.13 -10.48 -1.50
C THR A 114 -2.89 -9.21 -0.68
N MET A 115 -2.70 -8.07 -1.35
CA MET A 115 -2.53 -6.77 -0.70
C MET A 115 -3.85 -6.16 -0.18
N LYS A 116 -5.01 -6.77 -0.48
CA LYS A 116 -6.32 -6.26 -0.07
C LYS A 116 -6.45 -6.01 1.44
N PRO A 117 -6.06 -6.93 2.34
CA PRO A 117 -6.17 -6.67 3.78
C PRO A 117 -5.37 -5.44 4.22
N PHE A 118 -4.25 -5.14 3.55
CA PHE A 118 -3.46 -3.95 3.85
C PHE A 118 -4.12 -2.68 3.30
N ARG A 119 -4.66 -2.72 2.06
CA ARG A 119 -5.49 -1.62 1.54
C ARG A 119 -6.66 -1.31 2.48
N ASP A 120 -7.40 -2.33 2.89
CA ASP A 120 -8.55 -2.20 3.78
C ASP A 120 -8.13 -1.61 5.13
N PHE A 121 -6.99 -2.03 5.69
CA PHE A 121 -6.44 -1.44 6.92
C PHE A 121 -6.13 0.06 6.76
N VAL A 122 -5.45 0.45 5.68
CA VAL A 122 -5.12 1.86 5.42
C VAL A 122 -6.40 2.68 5.22
N MET A 123 -7.33 2.22 4.39
CA MET A 123 -8.57 2.94 4.09
C MET A 123 -9.49 3.11 5.32
N ASN A 124 -9.47 2.16 6.26
CA ASN A 124 -10.30 2.21 7.47
C ASN A 124 -9.72 3.09 8.59
N ASN A 125 -8.39 3.19 8.66
CA ASN A 125 -7.68 3.83 9.79
C ASN A 125 -6.95 5.11 9.42
N TYR A 126 -6.77 5.43 8.14
CA TYR A 126 -5.97 6.56 7.68
C TYR A 126 -6.73 7.43 6.68
N LYS A 127 -6.27 8.68 6.54
CA LYS A 127 -6.71 9.63 5.52
C LYS A 127 -5.54 10.01 4.61
N PRO A 128 -5.77 10.19 3.30
CA PRO A 128 -4.78 10.80 2.41
C PRO A 128 -4.41 12.20 2.93
N ALA A 129 -3.12 12.45 3.15
CA ALA A 129 -2.61 13.66 3.77
C ALA A 129 -1.77 14.51 2.81
N ASN A 130 -0.94 13.87 1.97
CA ASN A 130 -0.11 14.57 1.00
C ASN A 130 0.26 13.65 -0.19
N LYS A 131 0.64 14.27 -1.30
CA LYS A 131 1.27 13.62 -2.44
C LYS A 131 2.58 14.35 -2.77
N ILE A 132 3.70 13.64 -2.69
CA ILE A 132 5.03 14.18 -2.99
C ILE A 132 5.56 13.42 -4.20
N GLY A 133 5.48 14.01 -5.40
CA GLY A 133 5.80 13.30 -6.64
C GLY A 133 4.91 12.07 -6.83
N GLN A 134 5.51 10.88 -6.88
CA GLN A 134 4.80 9.59 -6.94
C GLN A 134 4.40 9.04 -5.56
N PHE A 135 4.92 9.60 -4.47
CA PHE A 135 4.67 9.08 -3.13
C PHE A 135 3.35 9.61 -2.57
N MET A 136 2.50 8.71 -2.11
CA MET A 136 1.26 9.00 -1.39
C MET A 136 1.48 8.84 0.11
N VAL A 137 1.09 9.86 0.87
CA VAL A 137 1.22 9.89 2.33
C VAL A 137 -0.15 9.81 2.94
N PHE A 138 -0.35 8.81 3.79
CA PHE A 138 -1.53 8.64 4.61
C PHE A 138 -1.22 9.04 6.04
N LYS A 139 -2.15 9.69 6.72
CA LYS A 139 -2.05 10.06 8.14
C LYS A 139 -3.11 9.33 8.93
N LEU A 140 -2.74 8.79 10.08
CA LEU A 140 -3.62 8.09 11.00
C LEU A 140 -4.80 9.00 11.35
N ASP A 141 -6.01 8.49 11.15
CA ASP A 141 -7.23 9.18 11.53
C ASP A 141 -7.43 8.96 13.03
N ALA A 142 -7.27 10.02 13.82
CA ALA A 142 -7.55 9.99 15.25
C ALA A 142 -9.07 9.96 15.43
N LYS A 143 -9.67 8.78 15.29
CA LYS A 143 -11.05 8.53 15.73
C LYS A 143 -11.09 8.29 17.23
#